data_AF-A0A372K1K0-F1
#
_entry.id   AF-A0A372K1K0-F1
#
_cell.length_a   1.000
_cell.length_b   1.000
_cell.length_c   1.000
_cell.angle_alpha   90.00
_cell.angle_beta   90.00
_cell.angle_gamma   90.00
#
_symmetry.space_group_name_H-M   'P 1'
#
loop_
_entity.id
_entity.type
_entity.pdbx_description
1 polymer ?
#
loop_
_entity_poly.entity_id
_entity_poly.type
_entity_poly.pdbx_seq_one_letter_code
_entity_poly.pdbx_strand_id
1 'polypeptide(L)' 'MNKDQVKGVAEQVKGKVNEAVGKATGDKTQELKGDLQQGAGEIRKAYGDGKEQAKDNAKRNAP' A
#
# COMPACT_ATOMS: atom_id res chain seq x y z
N MET A 1 -27.17 -19.81 28.37
CA MET A 1 -26.54 -19.13 27.22
C MET A 1 -26.02 -20.20 26.27
N ASN A 2 -26.38 -20.12 24.99
CA ASN A 2 -25.97 -21.12 24.00
C ASN A 2 -24.56 -20.81 23.47
N LYS A 3 -23.80 -21.82 23.02
CA LYS A 3 -22.39 -21.66 22.59
C LYS A 3 -22.22 -20.60 21.50
N ASP A 4 -23.21 -20.44 20.62
CA ASP A 4 -23.23 -19.43 19.56
C ASP A 4 -23.25 -17.99 20.09
N GLN A 5 -23.91 -17.73 21.22
CA GLN A 5 -23.93 -16.38 21.80
C GLN A 5 -22.57 -16.00 22.39
N VAL A 6 -21.86 -16.93 23.02
CA VAL A 6 -20.50 -16.71 23.51
C VAL A 6 -19.54 -16.47 22.34
N LYS A 7 -19.71 -17.19 21.24
CA LYS A 7 -18.90 -17.03 20.02
C LYS A 7 -19.15 -15.65 19.38
N GLY A 8 -20.39 -15.22 19.30
CA GLY A 8 -20.75 -13.88 18.81
C GLY A 8 -20.15 -12.76 19.66
N VAL A 9 -20.20 -12.87 20.99
CA VAL A 9 -19.57 -11.89 21.89
C VAL A 9 -18.05 -11.89 21.72
N ALA A 10 -17.41 -13.05 21.60
CA ALA A 10 -15.97 -13.15 21.39
C ALA A 10 -15.54 -12.53 20.04
N GLU A 11 -16.31 -12.75 18.98
CA GLU A 11 -16.06 -12.13 17.67
C GLU A 11 -16.28 -10.61 17.70
N GLN A 12 -17.28 -10.10 18.43
CA GLN A 12 -17.46 -8.67 18.62
C GLN A 12 -16.30 -8.02 19.39
N VAL A 13 -15.81 -8.67 20.46
CA VAL A 13 -14.66 -8.17 21.23
C VAL A 13 -13.40 -8.18 20.36
N LYS A 14 -13.14 -9.27 19.63
CA LYS A 14 -12.02 -9.37 18.70
C LYS A 14 -12.10 -8.33 17.58
N GLY A 15 -13.30 -8.11 17.05
CA GLY A 15 -13.57 -7.07 16.04
C GLY A 15 -13.26 -5.67 16.58
N LYS A 16 -13.72 -5.33 17.79
CA LYS A 16 -13.41 -4.05 18.44
C LYS A 16 -11.92 -3.87 18.72
N VAL A 17 -11.23 -4.92 19.15
CA VAL A 17 -9.77 -4.88 19.37
C VAL A 17 -9.04 -4.68 18.05
N ASN A 18 -9.41 -5.41 16.99
CA ASN A 18 -8.83 -5.22 15.66
C ASN A 18 -9.16 -3.85 15.06
N GLU A 19 -10.34 -3.30 15.31
CA GLU A 19 -10.71 -1.95 14.88
C GLU A 19 -9.93 -0.89 15.67
N ALA A 20 -9.72 -1.08 16.97
CA ALA A 20 -8.94 -0.16 17.80
C ALA A 20 -7.45 -0.18 17.44
N VAL A 21 -6.87 -1.38 17.28
CA VAL A 21 -5.50 -1.56 16.79
C VAL A 21 -5.38 -1.05 15.35
N GLY A 22 -6.39 -1.34 14.52
CA GLY A 22 -6.51 -0.88 13.15
C GLY A 22 -6.64 0.63 13.05
N LYS A 23 -7.29 1.34 13.97
CA LYS A 23 -7.33 2.82 14.03
C LYS A 23 -6.05 3.41 14.60
N ALA A 24 -5.51 2.80 15.66
CA ALA A 24 -4.24 3.23 16.26
C ALA A 24 -3.04 3.03 15.33
N THR A 25 -3.11 2.04 14.45
CA THR A 25 -2.07 1.69 13.47
C THR A 25 -2.42 2.17 12.05
N GLY A 26 -3.70 2.48 11.79
CA GLY A 26 -4.33 2.63 10.47
C GLY A 26 -3.99 3.88 9.71
N ASP A 27 -3.66 4.97 10.38
CA ASP A 27 -3.09 6.13 9.70
C ASP A 27 -1.59 5.95 9.52
N LYS A 28 -0.87 5.54 10.57
CA LYS A 28 0.60 5.44 10.52
C LYS A 28 1.15 4.39 9.56
N THR A 29 0.59 3.19 9.53
CA THR A 29 1.06 2.12 8.64
C THR A 29 0.59 2.31 7.21
N GLN A 30 -0.60 2.90 7.02
CA GLN A 30 -1.16 3.17 5.71
C GLN A 30 -0.52 4.40 5.07
N GLU A 31 -0.22 5.47 5.84
CA GLU A 31 0.63 6.58 5.42
C GLU A 31 2.03 6.09 5.04
N LEU A 32 2.69 5.31 5.90
CA LEU A 32 4.04 4.81 5.62
C LEU A 32 4.08 3.93 4.35
N LYS A 33 3.06 3.09 4.13
CA LYS A 33 2.91 2.35 2.87
C LYS A 33 2.66 3.27 1.68
N GLY A 34 1.85 4.31 1.86
CA GLY A 34 1.56 5.32 0.85
C GLY A 34 2.82 6.06 0.40
N ASP A 35 3.58 6.60 1.35
CA ASP A 35 4.85 7.29 1.10
C ASP A 35 5.88 6.37 0.42
N LEU A 36 6.03 5.14 0.91
CA LEU A 36 6.92 4.16 0.28
C LEU A 36 6.48 3.80 -1.14
N GLN A 37 5.17 3.67 -1.40
CA GLN A 37 4.66 3.43 -2.75
C GLN A 37 4.87 4.63 -3.67
N GLN A 38 4.67 5.85 -3.17
CA GLN A 38 4.89 7.07 -3.93
C GLN A 38 6.38 7.21 -4.29
N GLY A 39 7.29 7.05 -3.33
CA GLY A 39 8.72 7.08 -3.59
C GLY A 39 9.19 5.99 -4.57
N ALA A 40 8.69 4.76 -4.40
CA ALA A 40 9.00 3.66 -5.33
C ALA A 40 8.38 3.87 -6.74
N GLY A 41 7.24 4.58 -6.81
CA GLY A 41 6.58 4.96 -8.05
C GLY A 41 7.34 6.05 -8.80
N GLU A 42 7.82 7.07 -8.10
CA GLU A 42 8.64 8.15 -8.68
C GLU A 42 9.97 7.62 -9.22
N ILE A 43 10.66 6.74 -8.47
CA ILE A 43 11.91 6.12 -8.94
C ILE A 43 11.66 5.31 -10.23
N ARG A 44 10.56 4.55 -10.28
CA ARG A 44 10.19 3.78 -11.48
C ARG A 44 9.85 4.68 -12.66
N LYS A 45 9.14 5.79 -12.43
CA LYS A 45 8.85 6.79 -13.46
C LYS A 45 10.14 7.40 -14.01
N ALA A 46 11.00 7.94 -13.15
CA ALA A 46 12.25 8.57 -13.56
C ALA A 46 13.15 7.61 -14.37
N TYR A 47 13.22 6.34 -13.94
CA TYR A 47 13.95 5.31 -14.67
C TYR A 47 13.30 4.99 -16.03
N GLY A 48 11.97 4.90 -16.07
CA GLY A 48 11.20 4.69 -17.30
C GLY A 48 11.40 5.83 -18.31
N ASP A 49 11.21 7.07 -17.87
CA ASP A 49 11.36 8.27 -18.69
C ASP A 49 12.78 8.43 -19.23
N GLY A 50 13.81 8.16 -18.41
CA GLY A 50 15.20 8.18 -18.86
C GLY A 50 15.51 7.11 -19.91
N LYS A 51 14.96 5.90 -19.73
CA LYS A 51 15.13 4.81 -20.70
C LYS A 51 14.37 5.09 -22.00
N GLU A 52 13.18 5.69 -21.92
CA GLU A 52 12.37 6.10 -23.07
C GLU A 52 13.10 7.18 -23.87
N GLN A 53 13.61 8.23 -23.22
CA GLN A 53 14.40 9.27 -23.89
C GLN A 53 15.68 8.71 -24.54
N ALA A 54 16.38 7.79 -23.86
CA ALA A 54 17.54 7.14 -24.45
C ALA A 54 17.18 6.30 -25.69
N LYS A 55 16.05 5.58 -25.63
CA LYS A 55 15.53 4.81 -26.77
C LYS A 55 15.10 5.71 -27.93
N ASP A 56 14.40 6.80 -27.65
CA ASP A 56 13.95 7.75 -28.66
C ASP A 56 15.13 8.45 -29.32
N ASN A 57 16.13 8.88 -28.55
CA ASN A 57 17.36 9.44 -29.11
C ASN A 57 18.15 8.44 -29.95
N ALA A 58 18.21 7.17 -29.54
CA ALA A 58 18.86 6.11 -30.31
C ALA A 58 18.09 5.78 -31.60
N LYS A 59 16.75 5.78 -31.55
CA LYS A 59 15.88 5.51 -32.70
C LYS A 59 15.82 6.67 -33.69
N ARG A 60 15.96 7.91 -33.20
CA ARG A 60 15.97 9.14 -34.01
C ARG A 60 17.33 9.44 -34.66
N ASN A 61 18.42 8.89 -34.11
CA ASN A 61 19.77 8.96 -34.69
C ASN A 61 20.22 7.65 -35.37
N ALA A 62 19.31 6.71 -35.60
CA ALA A 62 19.62 5.53 -36.42
C ALA A 62 19.73 5.99 -37.89
N PRO A 63 20.89 5.77 -38.56
CA PRO A 63 21.09 6.13 -39.97
C PRO A 63 20.21 5.31 -40.92
#